data_AF-A0A0G0RB71-F1
#
_entry.id   AF-A0A0G0RB71-F1
#
_cell.length_a   1.000
_cell.length_b   1.000
_cell.length_c   1.000
_cell.angle_alpha   90.00
_cell.angle_beta   90.00
_cell.angle_gamma   90.00
#
_symmetry.space_group_name_H-M   'P 1'
#
loop_
_entity.id
_entity.type
_entity.pdbx_description
1 polymer ?
#
loop_
_entity_poly.entity_id
_entity_poly.type
_entity_poly.pdbx_seq_one_letter_code
_entity_poly.pdbx_strand_id
1 'polypeptide(L)' 'MDKETFDKEIAMCQALFKEQQGCNWGKCSDCAVIPLLYKLHKGEIIEDKDEVKKLKDKILCGI' A
#
# COMPACT_ATOMS: atom_id res chain seq x y z
N MET A 1 -4.42 -6.52 12.41
CA MET A 1 -3.16 -5.75 12.56
C MET A 1 -3.50 -4.48 13.32
N ASP A 2 -2.79 -4.22 14.41
CA ASP A 2 -2.98 -2.98 15.16
C ASP A 2 -2.56 -1.77 14.32
N LYS A 3 -3.04 -0.59 14.72
CA LYS A 3 -2.82 0.65 13.98
C LYS A 3 -1.33 1.02 13.87
N GLU A 4 -0.56 0.78 14.92
CA GLU A 4 0.86 1.16 14.96
C GLU A 4 1.67 0.35 13.95
N THR A 5 1.46 -0.96 13.91
CA THR A 5 2.10 -1.84 12.91
C THR A 5 1.68 -1.44 11.50
N PHE A 6 0.39 -1.19 11.27
CA PHE A 6 -0.11 -0.75 9.95
C PHE A 6 0.56 0.56 9.49
N ASP A 7 0.61 1.57 10.36
CA ASP A 7 1.20 2.87 10.02
C ASP A 7 2.69 2.76 9.71
N LYS A 8 3.44 1.91 10.45
CA LYS A 8 4.85 1.64 10.18
C LYS A 8 5.07 0.98 8.82
N GLU A 9 4.29 -0.05 8.50
CA GLU A 9 4.37 -0.76 7.21
C GLU A 9 4.04 0.16 6.02
N ILE A 10 3.00 0.99 6.17
CA ILE A 10 2.63 1.99 5.16
C ILE A 10 3.72 3.05 4.99
N ALA A 11 4.31 3.54 6.08
CA ALA A 11 5.40 4.51 6.03
C ALA A 11 6.62 3.97 5.28
N MET A 12 6.95 2.68 5.44
CA MET A 12 8.02 2.04 4.67
C MET A 12 7.71 2.01 3.17
N CYS A 13 6.47 1.65 2.79
CA CYS A 13 6.03 1.67 1.40
C CYS A 13 6.14 3.08 0.79
N GLN A 14 5.73 4.11 1.54
CA GLN A 14 5.81 5.51 1.12
C GLN A 14 7.26 5.99 0.96
N ALA A 15 8.14 5.66 1.90
CA ALA A 15 9.55 6.05 1.87
C ALA A 15 10.26 5.45 0.65
N LEU A 16 10.11 4.14 0.43
CA LEU A 16 10.70 3.47 -0.73
C LEU A 16 10.14 4.01 -2.05
N PHE A 17 8.83 4.24 -2.13
CA PHE A 17 8.25 4.81 -3.34
C PHE A 17 8.81 6.21 -3.65
N LYS A 18 9.09 7.04 -2.64
CA LYS A 18 9.72 8.35 -2.82
C LYS A 18 11.18 8.26 -3.26
N GLU A 19 11.95 7.32 -2.70
CA GLU A 19 13.38 7.20 -3.02
C GLU A 19 13.64 6.62 -4.41
N GLN A 20 12.89 5.60 -4.82
CA GLN A 20 13.20 4.83 -6.04
C GLN A 20 12.01 4.65 -7.00
N GLN A 21 10.88 5.34 -6.77
CA GLN A 21 9.64 5.17 -7.55
C GLN A 21 9.18 3.70 -7.63
N GLY A 22 9.44 2.94 -6.56
CA GLY A 22 9.20 1.50 -6.51
C GLY A 22 9.45 0.94 -5.11
N CYS A 23 9.60 -0.37 -5.03
CA CYS A 23 9.98 -1.05 -3.79
C CYS A 23 10.95 -2.20 -4.09
N ASN A 24 11.57 -2.76 -3.06
CA ASN A 24 12.54 -3.86 -3.20
C ASN A 24 11.93 -5.17 -3.72
N TRP A 25 10.60 -5.25 -3.81
CA TRP A 25 9.86 -6.43 -4.24
C TRP A 25 9.41 -6.35 -5.71
N GLY A 26 9.76 -5.27 -6.42
CA GLY A 26 9.42 -5.07 -7.83
C GLY A 26 8.62 -3.79 -8.08
N LYS A 27 7.77 -3.81 -9.12
CA LYS A 27 6.98 -2.64 -9.53
C LYS A 27 5.83 -2.37 -8.57
N CYS A 28 5.70 -1.12 -8.10
CA CYS A 28 4.60 -0.72 -7.21
C CYS A 28 3.21 -0.91 -7.84
N SER A 29 3.08 -0.79 -9.17
CA SER A 29 1.84 -1.07 -9.91
C SER A 29 1.32 -2.48 -9.66
N ASP A 30 2.22 -3.44 -9.48
CA ASP A 30 1.91 -4.87 -9.38
C ASP A 30 1.93 -5.36 -7.92
N CYS A 31 2.30 -4.48 -6.98
CA CYS A 31 2.45 -4.81 -5.57
C CYS A 31 1.10 -5.10 -4.88
N ALA A 32 0.94 -6.29 -4.30
CA ALA A 32 -0.24 -6.67 -3.53
C ALA A 32 -0.15 -6.33 -2.03
N VAL A 33 0.98 -5.77 -1.58
CA VAL A 33 1.23 -5.51 -0.14
C VAL A 33 0.24 -4.49 0.41
N ILE A 34 0.00 -3.37 -0.27
CA ILE A 34 -0.91 -2.33 0.21
C ILE A 34 -2.35 -2.86 0.42
N PRO A 35 -2.99 -3.53 -0.57
CA PRO A 35 -4.29 -4.17 -0.36
C PRO A 35 -4.29 -5.21 0.77
N LEU A 36 -3.21 -6.00 0.90
CA LEU A 36 -3.08 -6.98 1.98
C LEU A 36 -3.02 -6.31 3.36
N LEU A 37 -2.21 -5.27 3.52
CA LEU A 37 -2.11 -4.50 4.76
C LEU A 37 -3.46 -3.88 5.12
N TYR A 38 -4.19 -3.36 4.12
CA TYR A 38 -5.52 -2.81 4.31
C TYR A 38 -6.51 -3.87 4.81
N LYS A 39 -6.50 -5.06 4.20
CA LYS A 39 -7.28 -6.21 4.67
C LYS A 39 -6.94 -6.60 6.11
N LEU A 40 -5.65 -6.69 6.43
CA LEU A 40 -5.21 -7.08 7.77
C LEU A 40 -5.54 -6.04 8.84
N HIS A 41 -5.66 -4.76 8.47
CA HIS A 41 -5.97 -3.68 9.40
C HIS A 41 -7.48 -3.39 9.50
N LYS A 42 -8.19 -3.29 8.37
CA LYS A 42 -9.62 -2.92 8.29
C LYS A 42 -10.56 -4.12 8.21
N GLY A 43 -10.06 -5.31 7.86
CA GLY A 43 -10.89 -6.48 7.59
C GLY A 43 -11.54 -6.48 6.20
N GLU A 44 -11.22 -5.50 5.35
CA GLU A 44 -11.83 -5.31 4.04
C GLU A 44 -10.95 -5.88 2.92
N ILE A 45 -11.56 -6.63 2.00
CA ILE A 45 -10.85 -7.13 0.81
C ILE A 45 -11.20 -6.23 -0.37
N ILE A 46 -10.17 -5.63 -0.97
CA ILE A 46 -10.30 -4.79 -2.17
C ILE A 46 -9.65 -5.57 -3.32
N GLU A 47 -10.46 -6.10 -4.23
CA GLU A 47 -10.03 -6.94 -5.35
C GLU A 47 -10.24 -6.27 -6.72
N ASP A 48 -11.15 -5.30 -6.79
CA ASP A 48 -11.37 -4.53 -8.01
C ASP A 48 -10.10 -3.75 -8.38
N LYS A 49 -9.70 -3.83 -9.65
CA LYS A 49 -8.43 -3.26 -10.11
C LYS A 49 -8.38 -1.74 -9.97
N ASP A 50 -9.50 -1.07 -10.22
CA ASP A 50 -9.58 0.38 -10.13
C ASP A 50 -9.60 0.84 -8.68
N GLU A 51 -10.26 0.08 -7.79
CA GLU A 51 -10.21 0.34 -6.35
C GLU A 51 -8.83 0.10 -5.76
N VAL A 52 -8.15 -0.98 -6.15
CA VAL A 52 -6.75 -1.24 -5.77
C VAL A 52 -5.85 -0.08 -6.21
N LYS A 53 -6.04 0.40 -7.44
CA LYS A 53 -5.27 1.54 -7.96
C LYS A 53 -5.53 2.81 -7.13
N LYS A 54 -6.80 3.15 -6.87
CA LYS A 54 -7.16 4.31 -6.05
C LYS A 54 -6.58 4.23 -4.63
N LEU A 55 -6.64 3.05 -4.02
CA LEU A 55 -6.06 2.82 -2.70
C LEU A 55 -4.55 3.07 -2.70
N LYS A 56 -3.84 2.53 -3.70
CA LYS A 56 -2.40 2.75 -3.85
C LYS A 56 -2.07 4.22 -4.07
N ASP A 57 -2.79 4.91 -4.95
CA ASP A 57 -2.57 6.33 -5.25
C ASP A 57 -2.80 7.19 -3.99
N LYS A 58 -3.85 6.91 -3.23
CA LYS A 58 -4.12 7.57 -1.95
C LYS A 58 -2.99 7.38 -0.94
N ILE A 59 -2.45 6.18 -0.84
CA ILE A 59 -1.42 5.83 0.14
C ILE A 59 -0.03 6.34 -0.29
N LEU A 60 0.33 6.19 -1.56
CA LEU A 60 1.68 6.47 -2.07
C LEU A 60 1.84 7.90 -2.58
N CYS A 61 0.81 8.45 -3.24
CA CYS A 61 0.85 9.76 -3.88
C CYS A 61 0.13 10.85 -3.07
N GLY A 62 -0.70 10.47 -2.09
CA GLY A 62 -1.39 11.42 -1.21
C GLY A 62 -2.52 12.21 -1.87
N ILE A 63 -3.13 11.66 -2.93
CA ILE A 63 -4.28 12.23 -3.65
C ILE A 63 -5.60 11.75 -3.05
#